data_AF-A0A368VBN4-F1
#
_entry.id   AF-A0A368VBN4-F1
#
_cell.length_a   1.000
_cell.length_b   1.000
_cell.length_c   1.000
_cell.angle_alpha   90.00
_cell.angle_beta   90.00
_cell.angle_gamma   90.00
#
_symmetry.space_group_name_H-M   'P 1'
#
loop_
_entity.id
_entity.type
_entity.pdbx_description
1 polymer ?
#
loop_
_entity_poly.entity_id
_entity_poly.type
_entity_poly.pdbx_seq_one_letter_code
_entity_poly.pdbx_strand_id
1 'polypeptide(L)'
;MFWKNKGSFRLIPVLPKNYRSICLHAIEIASEPCVVVDNDVVTDFSERGRLTQKGIRNCRNLEIRDGGVGIVGFHDHPSEMWINENYQDFANYCEQQGWLQIQGPAS
;
A
#
# COMPACT_ATOMS: atom_id res chain seq x y z
N MET A 1 18.79 -12.00 -2.15
CA MET A 1 18.60 -10.82 -1.29
C MET A 1 18.50 -9.62 -2.23
N PHE A 2 17.28 -9.24 -2.61
CA PHE A 2 17.06 -8.19 -3.62
C PHE A 2 17.26 -6.82 -2.97
N TRP A 3 18.26 -6.08 -3.43
CA TRP A 3 18.51 -4.72 -2.97
C TRP A 3 17.44 -3.81 -3.57
N LYS A 4 16.54 -3.30 -2.72
CA LYS A 4 15.62 -2.22 -3.09
C LYS A 4 16.45 -0.95 -3.21
N ASN A 5 16.59 -0.44 -4.43
CA ASN A 5 17.29 0.84 -4.68
C ASN A 5 16.67 1.94 -3.81
N LYS A 6 17.44 2.99 -3.46
CA LYS A 6 16.99 4.21 -2.75
C LYS A 6 16.88 5.41 -3.72
N GLY A 7 16.51 5.18 -4.98
CA GLY A 7 16.43 6.19 -6.04
C GLY A 7 15.02 6.78 -6.26
N SER A 8 14.84 7.66 -7.23
CA SER A 8 13.51 8.02 -7.76
C SER A 8 12.88 6.76 -8.33
N PHE A 9 11.76 6.33 -7.75
CA PHE A 9 10.97 5.20 -8.26
C PHE A 9 9.74 5.73 -8.96
N ARG A 10 9.31 5.01 -9.98
CA ARG A 10 7.97 5.20 -10.55
C ARG A 10 6.93 4.59 -9.63
N LEU A 11 5.74 5.16 -9.72
CA LEU A 11 4.56 4.70 -9.01
C LEU A 11 3.62 4.08 -10.03
N ILE A 12 3.07 2.92 -9.68
CA ILE A 12 2.00 2.23 -10.39
C ILE A 12 0.69 2.76 -9.81
N PRO A 13 -0.11 3.53 -10.57
CA PRO A 13 -1.43 3.95 -10.13
C PRO A 13 -2.38 2.75 -10.09
N VAL A 14 -3.18 2.62 -9.03
CA VAL A 14 -4.13 1.52 -8.85
C VAL A 14 -5.45 2.00 -8.25
N LEU A 15 -6.55 1.33 -8.63
CA LEU A 15 -7.87 1.52 -8.02
C LEU A 15 -8.14 0.40 -6.99
N PRO A 16 -8.15 0.70 -5.67
CA PRO A 16 -8.36 -0.30 -4.64
C PRO A 16 -9.84 -0.72 -4.50
N LYS A 17 -10.05 -2.03 -4.32
CA LYS A 17 -11.36 -2.64 -4.01
C LYS A 17 -11.37 -3.20 -2.58
N ASN A 18 -10.28 -3.84 -2.16
CA ASN A 18 -10.10 -4.43 -0.84
C ASN A 18 -8.85 -3.88 -0.14
N TYR A 19 -9.02 -2.75 0.54
CA TYR A 19 -7.95 -2.01 1.21
C TYR A 19 -7.26 -2.84 2.28
N ARG A 20 -8.03 -3.55 3.10
CA ARG A 20 -7.47 -4.33 4.22
C ARG A 20 -6.56 -5.44 3.70
N SER A 21 -7.00 -6.22 2.70
CA SER A 21 -6.17 -7.29 2.15
C SER A 21 -4.90 -6.76 1.49
N ILE A 22 -4.98 -5.66 0.72
CA ILE A 22 -3.81 -4.99 0.15
C ILE A 22 -2.82 -4.60 1.25
N CYS A 23 -3.31 -3.98 2.32
CA CYS A 23 -2.47 -3.50 3.41
C CYS A 23 -1.79 -4.63 4.17
N LEU A 24 -2.55 -5.65 4.56
CA LEU A 24 -2.01 -6.78 5.31
C LEU A 24 -0.96 -7.54 4.49
N HIS A 25 -1.21 -7.72 3.19
CA HIS A 25 -0.24 -8.39 2.33
C HIS A 25 1.01 -7.53 2.09
N ALA A 26 0.88 -6.20 1.97
CA ALA A 26 2.04 -5.31 1.91
C ALA A 26 2.92 -5.38 3.17
N ILE A 27 2.29 -5.50 4.36
CA ILE A 27 2.99 -5.69 5.64
C ILE A 27 3.69 -7.05 5.67
N GLU A 28 3.03 -8.11 5.19
CA GLU A 28 3.55 -9.47 5.16
C GLU A 28 4.83 -9.61 4.31
N ILE A 29 4.90 -8.94 3.16
CA ILE A 29 6.07 -9.01 2.26
C ILE A 29 7.20 -8.06 2.65
N ALA A 30 6.97 -7.15 3.60
CA ALA A 30 7.97 -6.19 4.05
C ALA A 30 8.97 -6.86 5.00
N SER A 31 10.27 -6.55 4.84
CA SER A 31 11.29 -7.02 5.78
C SER A 31 11.28 -6.21 7.08
N GLU A 32 11.03 -4.90 6.97
CA GLU A 32 10.97 -3.93 8.07
C GLU A 32 9.67 -3.10 7.96
N PRO A 33 8.49 -3.68 8.26
CA PRO A 33 7.21 -3.02 8.05
C PRO A 33 7.03 -1.79 8.94
N CYS A 34 6.60 -0.68 8.34
CA CYS A 34 6.13 0.52 9.05
C CYS A 34 4.83 1.02 8.41
N VAL A 35 3.77 1.15 9.21
CA VAL A 35 2.47 1.62 8.74
C VAL A 35 2.16 2.97 9.33
N VAL A 36 1.90 3.95 8.47
CA VAL A 36 1.58 5.32 8.85
C VAL A 36 0.17 5.66 8.37
N VAL A 37 -0.71 6.09 9.27
CA VAL A 37 -2.08 6.52 8.98
C VAL A 37 -2.27 7.93 9.55
N ASP A 38 -2.58 8.90 8.70
CA ASP A 38 -2.76 10.31 9.09
C ASP A 38 -1.61 10.89 9.95
N ASN A 39 -0.37 10.50 9.65
CA ASN A 39 0.88 10.83 10.38
C ASN A 39 1.12 10.05 11.68
N ASP A 40 0.24 9.13 12.06
CA ASP A 40 0.44 8.25 13.21
C ASP A 40 1.00 6.90 12.78
N VAL A 41 2.00 6.39 13.50
CA VAL A 41 2.45 5.00 13.34
C VAL A 41 1.40 4.07 13.95
N VAL A 42 0.93 3.11 13.16
CA VAL A 42 -0.06 2.12 13.58
C VAL A 42 0.62 0.76 13.75
N THR A 43 0.38 0.12 14.89
CA THR A 43 0.91 -1.22 15.21
C THR A 43 -0.19 -2.25 15.48
N ASP A 44 -1.44 -1.82 15.70
CA ASP A 44 -2.60 -2.71 15.84
C ASP A 44 -3.28 -2.94 14.48
N PHE A 45 -3.03 -4.13 13.92
CA PHE A 45 -3.61 -4.58 12.65
C PHE A 45 -4.82 -5.51 12.82
N SER A 46 -5.27 -5.72 14.05
CA SER A 46 -6.46 -6.53 14.35
C SER A 46 -7.73 -5.89 13.77
N GLU A 47 -8.85 -6.63 13.80
CA GLU A 47 -10.16 -6.12 13.37
C GLU A 47 -10.68 -4.96 14.23
N ARG A 48 -10.06 -4.68 15.39
CA ARG A 48 -10.40 -3.54 16.25
C ARG A 48 -9.54 -2.30 15.96
N GLY A 49 -8.46 -2.47 15.18
CA GLY A 49 -7.50 -1.42 14.87
C GLY A 49 -7.97 -0.48 13.73
N ARG A 50 -7.05 0.40 13.31
CA ARG A 50 -7.32 1.40 12.25
C ARG A 50 -7.28 0.83 10.84
N LEU A 51 -6.55 -0.28 10.62
CA LEU A 51 -6.39 -0.91 9.30
C LEU A 51 -7.56 -1.81 8.90
N THR A 52 -8.79 -1.38 9.15
CA THR A 52 -9.99 -2.04 8.61
C THR A 52 -10.38 -1.42 7.28
N GLN A 53 -11.17 -2.13 6.47
CA GLN A 53 -11.72 -1.59 5.21
C GLN A 53 -12.41 -0.23 5.43
N LYS A 54 -13.21 -0.11 6.50
CA LYS A 54 -13.90 1.13 6.86
C LYS A 54 -12.94 2.18 7.41
N GLY A 55 -11.96 1.79 8.22
CA GLY A 55 -10.97 2.70 8.77
C GLY A 55 -10.14 3.38 7.68
N ILE A 56 -9.62 2.59 6.74
CA ILE A 56 -8.79 3.09 5.63
C ILE A 56 -9.59 3.99 4.69
N ARG A 57 -10.86 3.66 4.41
CA ARG A 57 -11.72 4.53 3.58
C ARG A 57 -12.03 5.89 4.21
N ASN A 58 -11.76 6.09 5.50
CA ASN A 58 -12.04 7.32 6.22
C ASN A 58 -10.77 8.09 6.63
N CYS A 59 -9.57 7.55 6.39
CA CYS A 59 -8.34 8.30 6.62
C CYS A 59 -7.97 9.14 5.39
N ARG A 60 -7.18 10.19 5.62
CA ARG A 60 -6.71 11.09 4.57
C ARG A 60 -5.43 10.57 3.94
N ASN A 61 -4.55 9.99 4.75
CA ASN A 61 -3.27 9.48 4.28
C ASN A 61 -3.01 8.09 4.85
N LEU A 62 -2.49 7.21 4.00
CA LEU A 62 -2.02 5.89 4.39
C LEU A 62 -0.72 5.61 3.64
N GLU A 63 0.27 5.09 4.35
CA GLU A 63 1.48 4.59 3.74
C GLU A 63 1.99 3.35 4.47
N ILE A 64 2.30 2.31 3.70
CA ILE A 64 2.98 1.11 4.18
C ILE A 64 4.37 1.12 3.58
N ARG A 65 5.38 1.01 4.44
CA ARG A 65 6.79 1.10 4.09
C ARG A 65 7.53 -0.18 4.48
N ASP A 66 8.58 -0.47 3.72
CA ASP A 66 9.64 -1.43 4.09
C ASP A 66 10.91 -0.63 4.37
N GLY A 67 11.24 -0.46 5.66
CA GLY A 67 12.26 0.47 6.12
C GLY A 67 11.97 1.89 5.65
N GLY A 68 12.84 2.43 4.79
CA GLY A 68 12.70 3.77 4.22
C GLY A 68 11.96 3.85 2.88
N VAL A 69 11.44 2.73 2.34
CA VAL A 69 10.85 2.68 1.00
C VAL A 69 9.35 2.43 1.09
N GLY A 70 8.54 3.34 0.55
CA GLY A 70 7.09 3.14 0.41
C GLY A 70 6.77 1.97 -0.51
N ILE A 71 5.89 1.08 -0.06
CA ILE A 71 5.36 -0.07 -0.81
C ILE A 71 4.08 0.34 -1.52
N VAL A 72 3.12 0.82 -0.74
CA VAL A 72 1.77 1.15 -1.18
C VAL A 72 1.19 2.22 -0.27
N GLY A 73 0.36 3.09 -0.84
CA GLY A 73 -0.27 4.15 -0.08
C GLY A 73 -1.16 5.05 -0.91
N PHE A 74 -1.64 6.10 -0.27
CA PHE A 74 -2.32 7.22 -0.89
C PHE A 74 -2.11 8.50 -0.08
N HIS A 75 -2.21 9.63 -0.75
CA HIS A 75 -2.26 10.94 -0.15
C HIS A 75 -3.57 11.63 -0.52
N ASP A 76 -4.13 12.36 0.43
CA ASP A 76 -5.42 13.09 0.36
C ASP A 76 -6.71 12.26 0.27
N HIS A 77 -6.77 11.17 -0.49
CA HIS A 77 -7.97 10.32 -0.54
C HIS A 77 -7.71 8.84 -0.83
N PRO A 78 -8.57 7.92 -0.34
CA PRO A 78 -8.40 6.48 -0.54
C PRO A 78 -8.84 5.96 -1.91
N SER A 79 -9.57 6.73 -2.73
CA SER A 79 -10.14 6.21 -3.99
C SER A 79 -9.10 5.80 -5.04
N GLU A 80 -7.88 6.30 -4.90
CA GLU A 80 -6.74 5.96 -5.74
C GLU A 80 -5.57 5.66 -4.82
N MET A 81 -4.82 4.62 -5.15
CA MET A 81 -3.59 4.28 -4.45
C MET A 81 -2.45 4.24 -5.44
N TRP A 82 -1.24 4.32 -4.91
CA TRP A 82 -0.02 4.06 -5.65
C TRP A 82 0.66 2.83 -5.06
N ILE A 83 1.34 2.06 -5.92
CA ILE A 83 2.28 1.02 -5.53
C ILE A 83 3.65 1.39 -6.11
N ASN A 84 4.71 1.23 -5.33
CA ASN A 84 6.06 1.46 -5.83
C ASN A 84 6.45 0.36 -6.83
N GLU A 85 7.03 0.74 -7.99
CA GLU A 85 7.37 -0.21 -9.07
C GLU A 85 8.31 -1.35 -8.64
N ASN A 86 9.12 -1.14 -7.59
CA ASN A 86 9.95 -2.19 -6.99
C ASN A 86 9.13 -3.37 -6.42
N TYR A 87 7.81 -3.19 -6.30
CA TYR A 87 6.83 -4.15 -5.81
C TYR A 87 5.82 -4.53 -6.90
N GLN A 88 6.24 -4.56 -8.16
CA GLN A 88 5.39 -4.98 -9.29
C GLN A 88 4.75 -6.36 -9.07
N ASP A 89 5.49 -7.33 -8.51
CA ASP A 89 4.96 -8.67 -8.23
C ASP A 89 3.81 -8.62 -7.20
N PHE A 90 3.91 -7.74 -6.21
CA PHE A 90 2.83 -7.47 -5.25
C PHE A 90 1.62 -6.82 -5.92
N ALA A 91 1.83 -5.84 -6.82
CA ALA A 91 0.75 -5.22 -7.58
C ALA A 91 0.00 -6.26 -8.43
N ASN A 92 0.75 -7.08 -9.18
CA ASN A 92 0.21 -8.14 -10.03
C ASN A 92 -0.56 -9.18 -9.20
N TYR A 93 -0.01 -9.59 -8.05
CA TYR A 93 -0.69 -10.51 -7.15
C TYR A 93 -2.02 -9.92 -6.66
N CYS A 94 -2.02 -8.68 -6.20
CA CYS A 94 -3.23 -8.01 -5.70
C CYS A 94 -4.30 -7.83 -6.80
N GLU A 95 -3.89 -7.59 -8.05
CA GLU A 95 -4.80 -7.56 -9.20
C GLU A 95 -5.39 -8.94 -9.50
N GLN A 96 -4.57 -10.01 -9.49
CA GLN A 96 -5.02 -11.39 -9.69
C GLN A 96 -6.01 -11.84 -8.61
N GLN A 97 -5.84 -11.39 -7.37
CA GLN A 97 -6.81 -11.63 -6.29
C GLN A 97 -8.09 -10.78 -6.41
N GLY A 98 -8.15 -9.85 -7.37
CA GLY A 98 -9.26 -8.92 -7.57
C GLY A 98 -9.35 -7.83 -6.49
N TRP A 99 -8.28 -7.60 -5.72
CA TRP A 99 -8.26 -6.63 -4.62
C TRP A 99 -8.06 -5.21 -5.09
N LEU A 100 -7.46 -5.03 -6.27
CA LEU A 100 -7.28 -3.75 -6.93
C LEU A 100 -7.38 -3.91 -8.45
N GLN A 101 -7.29 -2.80 -9.16
CA GLN A 101 -7.09 -2.77 -10.61
C GLN A 101 -5.89 -1.87 -10.91
N ILE A 102 -4.91 -2.39 -11.64
CA ILE A 102 -3.78 -1.59 -12.10
C ILE A 102 -4.29 -0.64 -13.19
N GLN A 103 -4.01 0.66 -13.02
CA GLN A 103 -4.23 1.62 -14.10
C GLN A 103 -3.00 1.54 -15.02
N GLY A 104 -3.23 1.53 -16.33
CA GLY A 104 -2.14 1.64 -17.31
C GLY A 104 -1.31 2.91 -17.07
N PRO A 105 -0.17 3.08 -17.74
CA PRO A 105 0.56 4.34 -17.67
C PRO A 105 -0.41 5.49 -17.96
N ALA A 106 -0.41 6.52 -17.11
CA ALA A 106 -1.17 7.73 -17.37
C ALA A 106 -0.75 8.23 -18.76
N SER A 107 -1.68 8.20 -19.72
CA SER A 107 -1.48 8.69 -21.07
C SER A 107 -1.15 10.17 -21.09
#